data_AF-A0AAX7T5T0-F1
#
_entry.id   AF-A0AAX7T5T0-F1
#
_cell.length_a   1.000
_cell.length_b   1.000
_cell.length_c   1.000
_cell.angle_alpha   90.00
_cell.angle_beta   90.00
_cell.angle_gamma   90.00
#
_symmetry.space_group_name_H-M   'P 1'
#
loop_
_entity.id
_entity.type
_entity.pdbx_description
1 polymer ?
#
loop_
_entity_poly.entity_id
_entity_poly.type
_entity_poly.pdbx_seq_one_letter_code
_entity_poly.pdbx_strand_id
1 'polypeptide(L)'
;MDNDVFYRELPKVELHAHLNGSVSAQTIEKLISRKPHLNIEHSMTAIGKGQRRTLDECFEVFRVIHKLVDTEEDILMVATDVIKEFAADGVKYLELRSTPREERDTGLTKKTYIETVIKAIQKCKEEGADIDVRFLVAIDRRNGTEVALETVNLAEEFMLSSDGLVVGVDLSGDPTVGHGKDLLPALQKAKNSGLKLSLHLSEIPSQLDESDLLLSLPPDRIGHGTFLHPEVGGSQSLVNKVVQKKIPIGDACIHITGKKETHRSYLN
;
A
#
# COMPACT_ATOMS: atom_id res chain seq x y z
N MET A 1 29.31 15.22 -7.69
CA MET A 1 28.61 14.53 -6.60
C MET A 1 28.11 13.24 -7.20
N ASP A 2 28.36 12.10 -6.57
CA ASP A 2 27.80 10.83 -7.03
C ASP A 2 26.26 10.96 -7.00
N ASN A 3 25.60 10.57 -8.09
CA ASN A 3 24.15 10.68 -8.21
C ASN A 3 23.45 9.91 -7.06
N ASP A 4 24.06 8.82 -6.60
CA ASP A 4 23.54 8.02 -5.49
C ASP A 4 23.56 8.78 -4.15
N VAL A 5 24.61 9.56 -3.90
CA VAL A 5 24.70 10.39 -2.68
C VAL A 5 23.65 11.50 -2.73
N PHE A 6 23.47 12.12 -3.90
CA PHE A 6 22.46 13.16 -4.09
C PHE A 6 21.03 12.65 -3.82
N TYR A 7 20.64 11.49 -4.37
CA TYR A 7 19.29 10.95 -4.14
C TYR A 7 19.02 10.51 -2.70
N ARG A 8 20.04 10.03 -1.99
CA ARG A 8 19.91 9.65 -0.58
C ARG A 8 19.73 10.86 0.32
N GLU A 9 20.44 11.95 0.05
CA GLU A 9 20.37 13.18 0.85
C GLU A 9 19.08 13.99 0.66
N LEU A 10 18.35 13.79 -0.46
CA LEU A 10 17.09 14.47 -0.69
C LEU A 10 16.02 14.05 0.34
N PRO A 11 15.31 15.00 0.97
CA PRO A 11 14.14 14.68 1.77
C PRO A 11 13.03 14.15 0.85
N LYS A 12 12.54 12.94 1.16
CA LYS A 12 11.56 12.23 0.33
C LYS A 12 10.19 12.17 1.00
N VAL A 13 9.16 12.06 0.18
CA VAL A 13 7.78 11.83 0.59
C VAL A 13 7.34 10.55 -0.08
N GLU A 14 6.96 9.55 0.71
CA GLU A 14 6.46 8.26 0.24
C GLU A 14 4.95 8.21 0.44
N LEU A 15 4.20 8.20 -0.66
CA LEU A 15 2.74 8.28 -0.62
C LEU A 15 2.08 6.93 -0.90
N HIS A 16 2.82 5.91 -1.32
CA HIS A 16 2.31 4.62 -1.75
C HIS A 16 3.17 3.43 -1.29
N ALA A 17 3.23 3.23 0.04
CA ALA A 17 3.92 2.08 0.63
C ALA A 17 2.97 1.10 1.32
N HIS A 18 2.79 -0.08 0.72
CA HIS A 18 2.08 -1.20 1.36
C HIS A 18 2.96 -1.84 2.43
N LEU A 19 2.46 -1.94 3.67
CA LEU A 19 3.22 -2.47 4.81
C LEU A 19 3.80 -3.85 4.53
N ASN A 20 2.94 -4.81 4.13
CA ASN A 20 3.38 -6.17 3.81
C ASN A 20 4.27 -6.24 2.55
N GLY A 21 4.28 -5.19 1.73
CA GLY A 21 5.11 -5.13 0.51
C GLY A 21 6.46 -4.46 0.76
N SER A 22 6.60 -3.78 1.90
CA SER A 22 7.78 -3.01 2.30
C SER A 22 8.66 -3.77 3.30
N VAL A 23 8.29 -5.02 3.65
CA VAL A 23 9.05 -5.82 4.61
C VAL A 23 10.41 -6.20 4.02
N SER A 24 11.49 -5.78 4.67
CA SER A 24 12.85 -6.13 4.24
C SER A 24 13.14 -7.62 4.41
N ALA A 25 14.10 -8.13 3.64
CA ALA A 25 14.60 -9.49 3.80
C ALA A 25 15.09 -9.76 5.23
N GLN A 26 15.71 -8.75 5.87
CA GLN A 26 16.17 -8.85 7.25
C GLN A 26 15.00 -9.02 8.23
N THR A 27 13.91 -8.28 8.07
CA THR A 27 12.72 -8.46 8.91
C THR A 27 12.04 -9.81 8.63
N ILE A 28 12.02 -10.28 7.38
CA ILE A 28 11.52 -11.62 7.06
C ILE A 28 12.35 -12.71 7.77
N GLU A 29 13.68 -12.60 7.80
CA GLU A 29 14.56 -13.52 8.54
C GLU A 29 14.24 -13.55 10.04
N LYS A 30 13.98 -12.39 10.66
CA LYS A 30 13.55 -12.31 12.06
C LYS A 30 12.23 -13.05 12.27
N LEU A 31 11.26 -12.89 11.38
CA LEU A 31 9.96 -13.56 11.45
C LEU A 31 10.08 -15.08 11.29
N ILE A 32 10.86 -15.55 10.30
CA ILE A 32 11.13 -16.99 10.10
C ILE A 32 11.76 -17.59 11.36
N SER A 33 12.74 -16.89 11.95
CA SER A 33 13.42 -17.34 13.18
C SER A 33 12.48 -17.45 14.38
N ARG A 34 11.40 -16.65 14.43
CA ARG A 34 10.35 -16.74 15.47
C ARG A 34 9.38 -17.89 15.21
N LYS A 35 9.26 -18.36 13.98
CA LYS A 35 8.29 -19.39 13.55
C LYS A 35 8.97 -20.58 12.84
N PRO A 36 9.91 -21.29 13.50
CA PRO A 36 10.63 -22.39 12.88
C PRO A 36 9.70 -23.55 12.45
N HIS A 37 8.53 -23.67 13.07
CA HIS A 37 7.54 -24.70 12.75
C HIS A 37 6.88 -24.54 11.38
N LEU A 38 6.94 -23.36 10.75
CA LEU A 38 6.34 -23.12 9.43
C LEU A 38 7.19 -23.69 8.28
N ASN A 39 8.44 -24.11 8.54
CA ASN A 39 9.36 -24.68 7.53
C ASN A 39 9.44 -23.86 6.23
N ILE A 40 9.47 -22.52 6.36
CA ILE A 40 9.56 -21.62 5.21
C ILE A 40 11.00 -21.63 4.72
N GLU A 41 11.22 -22.13 3.51
CA GLU A 41 12.54 -22.08 2.88
C GLU A 41 12.91 -20.64 2.51
N HIS A 42 14.20 -20.31 2.66
CA HIS A 42 14.72 -19.00 2.26
C HIS A 42 14.44 -18.67 0.79
N SER A 43 14.39 -19.67 -0.09
CA SER A 43 14.01 -19.54 -1.51
C SER A 43 12.61 -18.96 -1.72
N MET A 44 11.70 -19.13 -0.76
CA MET A 44 10.31 -18.65 -0.83
C MET A 44 10.16 -17.18 -0.44
N THR A 45 11.21 -16.59 0.14
CA THR A 45 11.23 -15.21 0.65
C THR A 45 12.40 -14.38 0.11
N ALA A 46 13.41 -15.04 -0.45
CA ALA A 46 14.58 -14.39 -1.03
C ALA A 46 14.21 -13.77 -2.38
N ILE A 47 14.10 -12.44 -2.39
CA ILE A 47 14.16 -11.67 -3.62
C ILE A 47 15.56 -11.10 -3.75
N GLY A 48 16.30 -11.55 -4.77
CA GLY A 48 17.61 -10.99 -5.09
C GLY A 48 17.49 -9.51 -5.44
N LYS A 49 18.38 -8.67 -4.90
CA LYS A 49 18.49 -7.24 -5.30
C LYS A 49 18.57 -7.15 -6.83
N GLY A 50 17.64 -6.42 -7.44
CA GLY A 50 17.64 -6.14 -8.88
C GLY A 50 16.82 -7.09 -9.76
N GLN A 51 16.09 -8.06 -9.19
CA GLN A 51 15.15 -8.88 -9.97
C GLN A 51 13.80 -8.15 -10.15
N ARG A 52 13.38 -7.97 -11.40
CA ARG A 52 12.05 -7.43 -11.77
C ARG A 52 10.99 -8.49 -11.47
N ARG A 53 9.83 -8.07 -10.96
CA ARG A 53 8.72 -8.97 -10.65
C ARG A 53 7.56 -8.82 -11.63
N THR A 54 6.85 -9.91 -11.88
CA THR A 54 5.46 -9.84 -12.34
C THR A 54 4.53 -9.54 -11.16
N LEU A 55 3.29 -9.11 -11.43
CA LEU A 55 2.29 -8.92 -10.37
C LEU A 55 2.03 -10.22 -9.59
N ASP A 56 2.03 -11.36 -10.28
CA ASP A 56 1.80 -12.68 -9.66
C ASP A 56 2.91 -13.05 -8.67
N GLU A 57 4.18 -12.79 -9.01
CA GLU A 57 5.32 -13.02 -8.12
C GLU A 57 5.26 -12.13 -6.87
N CYS A 58 4.77 -10.90 -7.00
CA CYS A 58 4.49 -10.05 -5.84
C CYS A 58 3.43 -10.69 -4.93
N PHE A 59 2.34 -11.22 -5.49
CA PHE A 59 1.27 -11.86 -4.72
C PHE A 59 1.72 -13.13 -3.99
N GLU A 60 2.64 -13.92 -4.56
CA GLU A 60 3.20 -15.08 -3.85
C GLU A 60 4.02 -14.67 -2.62
N VAL A 61 4.82 -13.61 -2.71
CA VAL A 61 5.56 -13.08 -1.56
C VAL A 61 4.60 -12.57 -0.48
N PHE A 62 3.54 -11.87 -0.87
CA PHE A 62 2.49 -11.43 0.06
C PHE A 62 1.85 -12.61 0.80
N ARG A 63 1.61 -13.75 0.14
CA ARG A 63 1.08 -14.95 0.79
C ARG A 63 2.00 -15.49 1.87
N VAL A 64 3.31 -15.49 1.63
CA VAL A 64 4.30 -15.93 2.64
C VAL A 64 4.36 -14.96 3.80
N ILE A 65 4.39 -13.66 3.53
CA ILE A 65 4.39 -12.62 4.58
C ILE A 65 3.11 -12.70 5.42
N HIS A 66 1.95 -12.95 4.80
CA HIS A 66 0.70 -13.10 5.54
C HIS A 66 0.72 -14.28 6.52
N LYS A 67 1.36 -15.40 6.16
CA LYS A 67 1.57 -16.54 7.08
C LYS A 67 2.56 -16.22 8.20
N LEU A 68 3.56 -15.38 7.92
CA LEU A 68 4.57 -14.99 8.89
C LEU A 68 4.08 -13.92 9.87
N VAL A 69 3.07 -13.13 9.49
CA VAL A 69 2.59 -11.98 10.25
C VAL A 69 1.12 -12.24 10.62
N ASP A 70 0.90 -12.99 11.69
CA ASP A 70 -0.42 -13.46 12.14
C ASP A 70 -0.73 -13.07 13.61
N THR A 71 0.21 -12.43 14.31
CA THR A 71 0.01 -11.90 15.67
C THR A 71 0.22 -10.39 15.73
N GLU A 72 -0.31 -9.74 16.78
CA GLU A 72 -0.05 -8.32 17.06
C GLU A 72 1.46 -8.03 17.23
N GLU A 73 2.21 -8.95 17.82
CA GLU A 73 3.65 -8.78 18.04
C GLU A 73 4.42 -8.72 16.71
N ASP A 74 4.03 -9.56 15.75
CA ASP A 74 4.65 -9.57 14.43
C ASP A 74 4.28 -8.32 13.63
N ILE A 75 3.02 -7.86 13.71
CA ILE A 75 2.60 -6.63 13.06
C ILE A 75 3.35 -5.42 13.64
N LEU A 76 3.47 -5.35 14.97
CA LEU A 76 4.21 -4.29 15.66
C LEU A 76 5.68 -4.28 15.23
N MET A 77 6.32 -5.45 15.16
CA MET A 77 7.70 -5.59 14.71
C MET A 77 7.86 -5.11 13.27
N VAL A 78 7.02 -5.61 12.36
CA VAL A 78 7.08 -5.30 10.92
C VAL A 78 6.84 -3.82 10.67
N ALA A 79 5.79 -3.24 11.25
CA ALA A 79 5.49 -1.82 11.08
C ALA A 79 6.59 -0.93 11.67
N THR A 80 7.14 -1.28 12.83
CA THR A 80 8.26 -0.54 13.43
C THR A 80 9.51 -0.60 12.55
N ASP A 81 9.88 -1.79 12.07
CA ASP A 81 11.06 -1.97 11.21
C ASP A 81 10.89 -1.18 9.90
N VAL A 82 9.75 -1.31 9.23
CA VAL A 82 9.45 -0.60 7.96
C VAL A 82 9.53 0.92 8.12
N ILE A 83 8.93 1.48 9.18
CA ILE A 83 8.96 2.93 9.42
C ILE A 83 10.41 3.41 9.66
N LYS A 84 11.19 2.65 10.44
CA LYS A 84 12.60 2.99 10.71
C LYS A 84 13.48 2.89 9.47
N GLU A 85 13.23 1.90 8.62
CA GLU A 85 13.95 1.73 7.36
C GLU A 85 13.65 2.89 6.39
N PHE A 86 12.38 3.33 6.27
CA PHE A 86 12.04 4.53 5.49
C PHE A 86 12.68 5.80 6.06
N ALA A 87 12.68 5.98 7.37
CA ALA A 87 13.35 7.11 8.01
C ALA A 87 14.86 7.10 7.72
N ALA A 88 15.51 5.92 7.77
CA ALA A 88 16.91 5.75 7.48
C ALA A 88 17.26 6.02 5.99
N ASP A 89 16.31 5.81 5.08
CA ASP A 89 16.45 6.19 3.67
C ASP A 89 16.21 7.69 3.41
N GLY A 90 15.88 8.48 4.44
CA GLY A 90 15.68 9.93 4.33
C GLY A 90 14.25 10.33 3.93
N VAL A 91 13.28 9.43 4.05
CA VAL A 91 11.86 9.77 3.93
C VAL A 91 11.43 10.58 5.14
N LYS A 92 10.81 11.74 4.91
CA LYS A 92 10.32 12.66 5.95
C LYS A 92 8.83 12.57 6.18
N TYR A 93 8.08 12.08 5.21
CA TYR A 93 6.65 11.83 5.33
C TYR A 93 6.28 10.53 4.64
N LEU A 94 5.54 9.68 5.34
CA LEU A 94 5.12 8.36 4.88
C LEU A 94 3.61 8.20 5.05
N GLU A 95 2.91 7.89 3.97
CA GLU A 95 1.55 7.36 4.01
C GLU A 95 1.58 5.83 3.87
N LEU A 96 1.70 5.19 5.02
CA LEU A 96 1.69 3.74 5.14
C LEU A 96 0.28 3.21 4.90
N ARG A 97 0.13 2.16 4.10
CA ARG A 97 -1.16 1.50 3.87
C ARG A 97 -1.09 0.02 4.17
N SER A 98 -2.17 -0.54 4.71
CA SER A 98 -2.26 -1.97 4.93
C SER A 98 -3.71 -2.43 4.96
N THR A 99 -3.95 -3.64 4.45
CA THR A 99 -5.24 -4.31 4.52
C THR A 99 -5.40 -4.93 5.91
N PRO A 100 -6.39 -4.51 6.72
CA PRO A 100 -6.65 -5.13 8.01
C PRO A 100 -6.98 -6.61 7.85
N ARG A 101 -6.35 -7.45 8.67
CA ARG A 101 -6.56 -8.91 8.67
C ARG A 101 -7.13 -9.38 10.00
N GLU A 102 -7.83 -10.48 9.92
CA GLU A 102 -8.28 -11.26 11.07
C GLU A 102 -7.66 -12.65 10.98
N GLU A 103 -7.26 -13.23 12.10
CA GLU A 103 -6.83 -14.62 12.18
C GLU A 103 -7.39 -15.31 13.42
N ARG A 104 -8.12 -16.40 13.19
CA ARG A 104 -8.89 -17.09 14.24
C ARG A 104 -7.99 -17.81 15.23
N ASP A 105 -6.90 -18.40 14.74
CA ASP A 105 -6.00 -19.22 15.55
C ASP A 105 -5.22 -18.39 16.57
N THR A 106 -4.91 -17.13 16.22
CA THR A 106 -4.19 -16.19 17.09
C THR A 106 -5.12 -15.19 17.80
N GLY A 107 -6.41 -15.14 17.42
CA GLY A 107 -7.37 -14.18 17.92
C GLY A 107 -7.19 -12.77 17.37
N LEU A 108 -6.36 -12.59 16.34
CA LEU A 108 -6.15 -11.31 15.66
C LEU A 108 -7.45 -10.86 15.00
N THR A 109 -7.84 -9.62 15.22
CA THR A 109 -9.02 -9.02 14.58
C THR A 109 -8.60 -7.84 13.71
N LYS A 110 -9.42 -7.45 12.73
CA LYS A 110 -9.14 -6.25 11.92
C LYS A 110 -8.97 -4.99 12.77
N LYS A 111 -9.72 -4.89 13.87
CA LYS A 111 -9.61 -3.78 14.82
C LYS A 111 -8.24 -3.80 15.53
N THR A 112 -7.87 -4.92 16.14
CA THR A 112 -6.58 -5.03 16.84
C THR A 112 -5.39 -4.93 15.88
N TYR A 113 -5.56 -5.33 14.61
CA TYR A 113 -4.59 -5.09 13.54
C TYR A 113 -4.31 -3.58 13.37
N ILE A 114 -5.36 -2.78 13.17
CA ILE A 114 -5.21 -1.32 12.97
C ILE A 114 -4.63 -0.66 14.23
N GLU A 115 -5.12 -1.03 15.43
CA GLU A 115 -4.57 -0.54 16.69
C GLU A 115 -3.07 -0.82 16.80
N THR A 116 -2.63 -1.99 16.38
CA THR A 116 -1.23 -2.40 16.44
C THR A 116 -0.35 -1.59 15.48
N VAL A 117 -0.83 -1.30 14.26
CA VAL A 117 -0.12 -0.41 13.33
C VAL A 117 -0.03 1.01 13.88
N ILE A 118 -1.12 1.52 14.47
CA ILE A 118 -1.13 2.84 15.14
C ILE A 118 -0.12 2.87 16.30
N LYS A 119 -0.09 1.84 17.14
CA LYS A 119 0.90 1.69 18.22
C LYS A 119 2.33 1.71 17.68
N ALA A 120 2.60 1.06 16.54
CA ALA A 120 3.91 1.08 15.90
C ALA A 120 4.32 2.50 15.46
N ILE A 121 3.39 3.25 14.85
CA ILE A 121 3.61 4.64 14.43
C ILE A 121 3.93 5.53 15.64
N GLN A 122 3.11 5.43 16.70
CA GLN A 122 3.30 6.19 17.94
C GLN A 122 4.64 5.87 18.59
N LYS A 123 4.98 4.58 18.69
CA LYS A 123 6.27 4.13 19.21
C LYS A 123 7.45 4.71 18.43
N CYS A 124 7.42 4.69 17.11
CA CYS A 124 8.50 5.27 16.29
C CYS A 124 8.66 6.78 16.54
N LYS A 125 7.53 7.49 16.69
CA LYS A 125 7.52 8.92 17.02
C LYS A 125 8.10 9.18 18.42
N GLU A 126 7.73 8.39 19.42
CA GLU A 126 8.24 8.48 20.79
C GLU A 126 9.75 8.17 20.87
N GLU A 127 10.22 7.22 20.06
CA GLU A 127 11.64 6.88 19.93
C GLU A 127 12.45 7.91 19.10
N GLY A 128 11.80 8.97 18.60
CA GLY A 128 12.47 10.08 17.90
C GLY A 128 12.82 9.79 16.44
N ALA A 129 12.09 8.88 15.78
CA ALA A 129 12.26 8.67 14.33
C ALA A 129 11.97 9.97 13.56
N ASP A 130 12.90 10.37 12.70
CA ASP A 130 12.81 11.61 11.90
C ASP A 130 11.96 11.41 10.63
N ILE A 131 10.71 11.02 10.84
CA ILE A 131 9.68 10.77 9.82
C ILE A 131 8.29 11.02 10.41
N ASP A 132 7.42 11.71 9.66
CA ASP A 132 6.00 11.82 10.00
C ASP A 132 5.20 10.75 9.26
N VAL A 133 4.38 9.97 9.98
CA VAL A 133 3.66 8.83 9.40
C VAL A 133 2.15 8.99 9.54
N ARG A 134 1.43 8.74 8.45
CA ARG A 134 -0.03 8.62 8.41
C ARG A 134 -0.42 7.25 7.88
N PHE A 135 -1.62 6.81 8.23
CA PHE A 135 -2.12 5.49 7.90
C PHE A 135 -3.36 5.55 7.01
N LEU A 136 -3.35 4.75 5.95
CA LEU A 136 -4.51 4.47 5.11
C LEU A 136 -4.94 3.02 5.32
N VAL A 137 -6.22 2.83 5.65
CA VAL A 137 -6.80 1.50 5.80
C VAL A 137 -7.17 0.98 4.41
N ALA A 138 -6.53 -0.11 3.96
CA ALA A 138 -6.73 -0.61 2.60
C ALA A 138 -7.91 -1.59 2.50
N ILE A 139 -8.72 -1.40 1.47
CA ILE A 139 -9.77 -2.30 1.01
C ILE A 139 -9.18 -3.18 -0.08
N ASP A 140 -9.28 -4.50 0.11
CA ASP A 140 -8.92 -5.49 -0.90
C ASP A 140 -10.12 -5.80 -1.80
N ARG A 141 -9.93 -5.63 -3.11
CA ARG A 141 -10.92 -5.91 -4.16
C ARG A 141 -11.58 -7.30 -4.06
N ARG A 142 -10.88 -8.28 -3.49
CA ARG A 142 -11.34 -9.68 -3.38
C ARG A 142 -12.43 -9.90 -2.34
N ASN A 143 -12.54 -9.04 -1.34
CA ASN A 143 -13.32 -9.34 -0.14
C ASN A 143 -14.78 -8.88 -0.23
N GLY A 144 -15.18 -8.23 -1.33
CA GLY A 144 -16.56 -7.83 -1.59
C GLY A 144 -17.04 -6.63 -0.78
N THR A 145 -18.30 -6.23 -1.00
CA THR A 145 -18.90 -4.99 -0.48
C THR A 145 -19.03 -4.94 1.03
N GLU A 146 -19.44 -6.05 1.66
CA GLU A 146 -19.66 -6.09 3.12
C GLU A 146 -18.36 -5.83 3.88
N VAL A 147 -17.28 -6.51 3.48
CA VAL A 147 -15.95 -6.31 4.06
C VAL A 147 -15.41 -4.92 3.74
N ALA A 148 -15.67 -4.39 2.55
CA ALA A 148 -15.28 -3.02 2.22
C ALA A 148 -15.98 -1.99 3.13
N LEU A 149 -17.29 -2.16 3.39
CA LEU A 149 -18.04 -1.29 4.30
C LEU A 149 -17.54 -1.39 5.75
N GLU A 150 -17.29 -2.61 6.22
CA GLU A 150 -16.68 -2.85 7.54
C GLU A 150 -15.33 -2.13 7.66
N THR A 151 -14.48 -2.25 6.64
CA THR A 151 -13.16 -1.59 6.59
C THR A 151 -13.29 -0.07 6.66
N VAL A 152 -14.27 0.51 5.95
CA VAL A 152 -14.56 1.94 6.00
C VAL A 152 -15.08 2.38 7.37
N ASN A 153 -15.90 1.56 8.03
CA ASN A 153 -16.38 1.86 9.38
C ASN A 153 -15.23 1.88 10.39
N LEU A 154 -14.31 0.92 10.30
CA LEU A 154 -13.10 0.92 11.13
C LEU A 154 -12.22 2.14 10.82
N ALA A 155 -12.01 2.47 9.54
CA ALA A 155 -11.23 3.64 9.16
C ALA A 155 -11.83 4.94 9.72
N GLU A 156 -13.16 5.08 9.70
CA GLU A 156 -13.87 6.21 10.30
C GLU A 156 -13.70 6.26 11.82
N GLU A 157 -13.88 5.13 12.52
CA GLU A 157 -13.67 5.02 13.97
C GLU A 157 -12.25 5.46 14.36
N PHE A 158 -11.23 4.96 13.65
CA PHE A 158 -9.85 5.30 13.94
C PHE A 158 -9.47 6.71 13.51
N MET A 159 -10.03 7.25 12.43
CA MET A 159 -9.81 8.65 12.08
C MET A 159 -10.26 9.59 13.22
N LEU A 160 -11.37 9.27 13.91
CA LEU A 160 -11.88 10.06 15.03
C LEU A 160 -11.13 9.84 16.35
N SER A 161 -10.49 8.68 16.53
CA SER A 161 -9.87 8.28 17.81
C SER A 161 -8.34 8.27 17.82
N SER A 162 -7.68 8.40 16.67
CA SER A 162 -6.22 8.27 16.53
C SER A 162 -5.47 9.60 16.45
N ASP A 163 -6.08 10.72 16.83
CA ASP A 163 -5.49 12.07 16.79
C ASP A 163 -4.89 12.43 15.42
N GLY A 164 -5.63 12.08 14.36
CA GLY A 164 -5.25 12.38 12.97
C GLY A 164 -4.21 11.45 12.35
N LEU A 165 -3.89 10.31 12.97
CA LEU A 165 -2.99 9.30 12.38
C LEU A 165 -3.62 8.55 11.20
N VAL A 166 -4.89 8.14 11.34
CA VAL A 166 -5.66 7.54 10.23
C VAL A 166 -6.33 8.63 9.41
N VAL A 167 -5.97 8.74 8.13
CA VAL A 167 -6.36 9.88 7.28
C VAL A 167 -7.25 9.47 6.11
N GLY A 168 -7.32 8.20 5.78
CA GLY A 168 -8.00 7.77 4.57
C GLY A 168 -8.12 6.27 4.39
N VAL A 169 -8.67 5.92 3.24
CA VAL A 169 -8.78 4.55 2.75
C VAL A 169 -8.07 4.40 1.43
N ASP A 170 -7.49 3.22 1.24
CA ASP A 170 -6.91 2.79 -0.02
C ASP A 170 -7.80 1.73 -0.68
N LEU A 171 -7.89 1.71 -2.01
CA LEU A 171 -8.45 0.57 -2.75
C LEU A 171 -7.33 -0.10 -3.54
N SER A 172 -7.06 -1.37 -3.23
CA SER A 172 -5.96 -2.16 -3.79
C SER A 172 -6.33 -3.65 -3.89
N GLY A 173 -5.33 -4.52 -4.04
CA GLY A 173 -5.51 -5.95 -4.30
C GLY A 173 -5.42 -6.27 -5.78
N ASP A 174 -5.81 -7.49 -6.15
CA ASP A 174 -5.70 -7.96 -7.52
C ASP A 174 -6.65 -7.18 -8.45
N PRO A 175 -6.15 -6.49 -9.50
CA PRO A 175 -6.95 -5.68 -10.40
C PRO A 175 -7.86 -6.50 -11.35
N THR A 176 -7.70 -7.83 -11.39
CA THR A 176 -8.49 -8.72 -12.25
C THR A 176 -9.74 -9.29 -11.58
N VAL A 177 -9.93 -9.01 -10.29
CA VAL A 177 -10.99 -9.59 -9.45
C VAL A 177 -11.79 -8.49 -8.74
N GLY A 178 -13.00 -8.83 -8.32
CA GLY A 178 -13.96 -7.85 -7.81
C GLY A 178 -14.52 -6.97 -8.91
N HIS A 179 -15.54 -6.17 -8.60
CA HIS A 179 -16.13 -5.20 -9.52
C HIS A 179 -16.21 -3.84 -8.82
N GLY A 180 -15.54 -2.81 -9.34
CA GLY A 180 -15.51 -1.49 -8.71
C GLY A 180 -16.89 -0.89 -8.40
N LYS A 181 -17.93 -1.28 -9.14
CA LYS A 181 -19.33 -0.92 -8.87
C LYS A 181 -19.78 -1.32 -7.47
N ASP A 182 -19.37 -2.49 -7.01
CA ASP A 182 -19.76 -3.07 -5.74
C ASP A 182 -19.04 -2.38 -4.57
N LEU A 183 -17.95 -1.66 -4.85
CA LEU A 183 -17.14 -0.93 -3.89
C LEU A 183 -17.52 0.55 -3.79
N LEU A 184 -18.22 1.10 -4.78
CA LEU A 184 -18.68 2.49 -4.79
C LEU A 184 -19.45 2.89 -3.52
N PRO A 185 -20.38 2.08 -2.96
CA PRO A 185 -21.07 2.46 -1.72
C PRO A 185 -20.11 2.67 -0.55
N ALA A 186 -19.09 1.81 -0.40
CA ALA A 186 -18.08 1.92 0.64
C ALA A 186 -17.19 3.16 0.43
N LEU A 187 -16.72 3.38 -0.80
CA LEU A 187 -15.91 4.57 -1.13
C LEU A 187 -16.67 5.88 -0.94
N GLN A 188 -17.95 5.90 -1.32
CA GLN A 188 -18.82 7.06 -1.13
C GLN A 188 -19.03 7.34 0.36
N LYS A 189 -19.24 6.29 1.17
CA LYS A 189 -19.32 6.43 2.63
C LYS A 189 -18.03 7.02 3.18
N ALA A 190 -16.86 6.49 2.81
CA ALA A 190 -15.57 6.99 3.29
C ALA A 190 -15.41 8.49 3.00
N LYS A 191 -15.71 8.90 1.76
CA LYS A 191 -15.65 10.32 1.37
C LYS A 191 -16.61 11.19 2.17
N ASN A 192 -17.84 10.72 2.41
CA ASN A 192 -18.84 11.46 3.19
C ASN A 192 -18.44 11.60 4.67
N SER A 193 -17.71 10.64 5.21
CA SER A 193 -17.15 10.69 6.56
C SER A 193 -15.93 11.63 6.67
N GLY A 194 -15.37 12.10 5.55
CA GLY A 194 -14.21 12.98 5.51
C GLY A 194 -12.86 12.26 5.31
N LEU A 195 -12.87 10.93 5.17
CA LEU A 195 -11.67 10.14 4.84
C LEU A 195 -11.17 10.48 3.43
N LYS A 196 -9.85 10.57 3.29
CA LYS A 196 -9.18 10.70 2.00
C LYS A 196 -9.24 9.40 1.22
N LEU A 197 -9.34 9.49 -0.11
CA LEU A 197 -9.38 8.33 -1.01
C LEU A 197 -8.11 8.23 -1.85
N SER A 198 -7.41 7.10 -1.74
CA SER A 198 -6.36 6.67 -2.67
C SER A 198 -6.83 5.43 -3.40
N LEU A 199 -6.97 5.46 -4.73
CA LEU A 199 -7.46 4.29 -5.48
C LEU A 199 -6.41 3.82 -6.47
N HIS A 200 -6.08 2.53 -6.45
CA HIS A 200 -5.31 1.90 -7.52
C HIS A 200 -6.19 1.82 -8.77
N LEU A 201 -5.84 2.56 -9.83
CA LEU A 201 -6.59 2.60 -11.07
C LEU A 201 -5.67 2.38 -12.27
N SER A 202 -6.23 1.78 -13.32
CA SER A 202 -5.54 1.57 -14.60
C SER A 202 -4.18 0.86 -14.42
N GLU A 203 -4.14 -0.20 -13.61
CA GLU A 203 -2.95 -1.01 -13.37
C GLU A 203 -2.69 -2.00 -14.50
N ILE A 204 -3.77 -2.42 -15.16
CA ILE A 204 -3.79 -3.34 -16.31
C ILE A 204 -4.70 -2.78 -17.43
N PRO A 205 -4.49 -3.19 -18.70
CA PRO A 205 -5.31 -2.70 -19.82
C PRO A 205 -6.81 -2.94 -19.68
N SER A 206 -7.23 -4.02 -19.03
CA SER A 206 -8.64 -4.40 -18.91
C SER A 206 -9.44 -3.60 -17.87
N GLN A 207 -8.80 -2.72 -17.11
CA GLN A 207 -9.45 -1.91 -16.06
C GLN A 207 -10.08 -0.59 -16.57
N LEU A 208 -10.20 -0.39 -17.88
CA LEU A 208 -10.68 0.88 -18.44
C LEU A 208 -12.06 1.27 -17.91
N ASP A 209 -13.03 0.35 -17.98
CA ASP A 209 -14.42 0.61 -17.55
C ASP A 209 -14.51 0.83 -16.04
N GLU A 210 -13.76 0.04 -15.27
CA GLU A 210 -13.70 0.19 -13.81
C GLU A 210 -13.06 1.53 -13.43
N SER A 211 -11.96 1.92 -14.09
CA SER A 211 -11.29 3.19 -13.85
C SER A 211 -12.23 4.37 -14.17
N ASP A 212 -12.97 4.28 -15.26
CA ASP A 212 -13.93 5.31 -15.65
C ASP A 212 -15.08 5.46 -14.63
N LEU A 213 -15.58 4.32 -14.15
CA LEU A 213 -16.60 4.23 -13.13
C LEU A 213 -16.11 4.80 -11.79
N LEU A 214 -14.95 4.38 -11.30
CA LEU A 214 -14.40 4.84 -10.03
C LEU A 214 -14.06 6.34 -10.08
N LEU A 215 -13.64 6.87 -11.23
CA LEU A 215 -13.44 8.31 -11.42
C LEU A 215 -14.74 9.14 -11.39
N SER A 216 -15.93 8.52 -11.45
CA SER A 216 -17.20 9.22 -11.19
C SER A 216 -17.27 9.75 -9.74
N LEU A 217 -16.64 9.04 -8.81
CA LEU A 217 -16.38 9.44 -7.43
C LEU A 217 -14.90 9.82 -7.30
N PRO A 218 -14.51 11.07 -7.59
CA PRO A 218 -13.10 11.40 -7.74
C PRO A 218 -12.32 11.16 -6.44
N PRO A 219 -11.24 10.37 -6.48
CA PRO A 219 -10.37 10.18 -5.34
C PRO A 219 -9.46 11.39 -5.13
N ASP A 220 -8.87 11.48 -3.94
CA ASP A 220 -7.84 12.49 -3.65
C ASP A 220 -6.53 12.16 -4.37
N ARG A 221 -6.23 10.87 -4.63
CA ARG A 221 -5.09 10.41 -5.44
C ARG A 221 -5.36 9.11 -6.18
N ILE A 222 -4.61 8.90 -7.27
CA ILE A 222 -4.58 7.64 -8.04
C ILE A 222 -3.25 6.93 -7.78
N GLY A 223 -3.32 5.65 -7.42
CA GLY A 223 -2.17 4.75 -7.43
C GLY A 223 -1.93 4.18 -8.83
N HIS A 224 -0.66 4.05 -9.23
CA HIS A 224 -0.21 3.54 -10.53
C HIS A 224 -0.57 4.41 -11.73
N GLY A 225 -1.80 4.33 -12.25
CA GLY A 225 -2.20 5.04 -13.47
C GLY A 225 -1.45 4.60 -14.74
N THR A 226 -0.84 3.42 -14.74
CA THR A 226 0.08 2.90 -15.78
C THR A 226 -0.57 2.78 -17.16
N PHE A 227 -1.87 2.47 -17.20
CA PHE A 227 -2.67 2.26 -18.40
C PHE A 227 -3.71 3.37 -18.59
N LEU A 228 -3.44 4.59 -18.09
CA LEU A 228 -4.41 5.68 -18.12
C LEU A 228 -4.47 6.40 -19.48
N HIS A 229 -3.32 6.54 -20.16
CA HIS A 229 -3.21 7.25 -21.45
C HIS A 229 -3.59 6.34 -22.64
N PRO A 230 -4.19 6.86 -23.73
CA PRO A 230 -4.54 6.07 -24.91
C PRO A 230 -3.40 5.22 -25.47
N GLU A 231 -2.18 5.77 -25.52
CA GLU A 231 -1.00 5.08 -26.07
C GLU A 231 -0.61 3.81 -25.31
N VAL A 232 -1.03 3.72 -24.05
CA VAL A 232 -0.68 2.59 -23.19
C VAL A 232 -1.83 1.61 -22.99
N GLY A 233 -3.02 1.89 -23.53
CA GLY A 233 -4.23 1.04 -23.41
C GLY A 233 -5.41 1.72 -22.69
N GLY A 234 -5.27 2.98 -22.29
CA GLY A 234 -6.31 3.78 -21.63
C GLY A 234 -7.22 4.54 -22.59
N SER A 235 -7.75 5.68 -22.15
CA SER A 235 -8.58 6.55 -23.01
C SER A 235 -8.37 8.03 -22.75
N GLN A 236 -8.66 8.86 -23.76
CA GLN A 236 -8.57 10.31 -23.63
C GLN A 236 -9.60 10.84 -22.63
N SER A 237 -10.74 10.15 -22.49
CA SER A 237 -11.75 10.45 -21.47
C SER A 237 -11.17 10.35 -20.06
N LEU A 238 -10.44 9.27 -19.75
CA LEU A 238 -9.78 9.08 -18.45
C LEU A 238 -8.77 10.19 -18.17
N VAL A 239 -7.88 10.47 -19.14
CA VAL A 239 -6.90 11.58 -19.04
C VAL A 239 -7.59 12.90 -18.75
N ASN A 240 -8.64 13.23 -19.52
CA ASN A 240 -9.37 14.48 -19.35
C ASN A 240 -10.03 14.57 -17.96
N LYS A 241 -10.63 13.48 -17.45
CA LYS A 241 -11.20 13.44 -16.10
C LYS A 241 -10.14 13.70 -15.04
N VAL A 242 -8.97 13.06 -15.14
CA VAL A 242 -7.86 13.24 -14.18
C VAL A 242 -7.33 14.67 -14.21
N VAL A 243 -7.08 15.23 -15.39
CA VAL A 243 -6.57 16.60 -15.56
C VAL A 243 -7.57 17.65 -15.10
N GLN A 244 -8.84 17.53 -15.52
CA GLN A 244 -9.91 18.47 -15.15
C GLN A 244 -10.12 18.51 -13.63
N LYS A 245 -10.07 17.34 -12.98
CA LYS A 245 -10.24 17.21 -11.54
C LYS A 245 -8.94 17.41 -10.75
N LYS A 246 -7.82 17.65 -11.45
CA LYS A 246 -6.47 17.84 -10.87
C LYS A 246 -6.08 16.72 -9.89
N ILE A 247 -6.41 15.48 -10.23
CA ILE A 247 -6.15 14.33 -9.34
C ILE A 247 -4.66 13.97 -9.48
N PRO A 248 -3.85 14.06 -8.40
CA PRO A 248 -2.47 13.62 -8.43
C PRO A 248 -2.38 12.11 -8.67
N ILE A 249 -1.39 11.71 -9.46
CA ILE A 249 -0.99 10.31 -9.60
C ILE A 249 0.12 10.10 -8.56
N GLY A 250 -0.23 9.41 -7.49
CA GLY A 250 0.58 9.31 -6.27
C GLY A 250 1.86 8.52 -6.45
N ASP A 251 1.90 7.59 -7.40
CA ASP A 251 3.13 6.95 -7.87
C ASP A 251 2.88 6.16 -9.16
N ALA A 252 3.61 6.49 -10.22
CA ALA A 252 3.86 5.54 -11.29
C ALA A 252 4.98 4.62 -10.77
N CYS A 253 4.67 3.59 -9.98
CA CYS A 253 5.67 2.70 -9.36
C CYS A 253 6.61 2.09 -10.42
N ILE A 254 7.70 2.78 -10.74
CA ILE A 254 8.54 2.55 -11.93
C ILE A 254 9.17 1.14 -11.92
N HIS A 255 9.35 0.56 -10.73
CA HIS A 255 9.92 -0.77 -10.55
C HIS A 255 8.91 -1.93 -10.73
N ILE A 256 7.60 -1.66 -10.66
CA ILE A 256 6.53 -2.70 -10.69
C ILE A 256 5.95 -2.86 -12.10
N THR A 257 6.01 -1.82 -12.93
CA THR A 257 5.36 -1.84 -14.25
C THR A 257 6.31 -2.41 -15.30
N GLY A 258 6.06 -3.64 -15.76
CA GLY A 258 6.87 -4.38 -16.74
C GLY A 258 7.02 -3.77 -18.14
N LYS A 259 6.91 -2.44 -18.33
CA LYS A 259 7.18 -1.77 -19.60
C LYS A 259 8.65 -1.34 -19.68
N LYS A 260 9.33 -1.84 -20.70
CA LYS A 260 10.64 -1.35 -21.15
C LYS A 260 10.51 0.13 -21.53
N GLU A 261 11.34 0.94 -20.87
CA GLU A 261 12.03 2.15 -21.33
C GLU A 261 11.95 3.26 -20.27
N THR A 262 12.71 3.05 -19.18
CA THR A 262 13.36 4.16 -18.50
C THR A 262 14.86 3.97 -18.65
N HIS A 263 15.51 5.05 -19.06
CA HIS A 263 16.86 5.09 -19.57
C HIS A 263 17.88 4.42 -18.65
N ARG A 264 18.84 3.76 -19.30
CA ARG A 264 20.03 3.06 -18.78
C ARG A 264 21.01 3.94 -17.99
N SER A 265 20.58 5.03 -17.35
CA SER A 265 21.47 6.09 -16.85
C SER A 265 21.50 6.25 -15.32
N TYR A 266 21.36 5.17 -14.56
CA TYR A 266 21.65 5.19 -13.10
C TYR A 266 22.48 4.01 -12.60
N LEU A 267 23.19 3.30 -13.48
CA LEU A 267 24.20 2.33 -13.07
C LEU A 267 25.34 2.31 -14.10
N ASN A 268 26.30 3.21 -13.87
CA ASN A 268 27.74 3.06 -14.10
C ASN A 268 28.46 4.20 -13.39
#